data_AF-A0A497YLY8-F1
#
_entry.id   AF-A0A497YLY8-F1
#
_cell.length_a   1.000
_cell.length_b   1.000
_cell.length_c   1.000
_cell.angle_alpha   90.00
_cell.angle_beta   90.00
_cell.angle_gamma   90.00
#
_symmetry.space_group_name_H-M   'P 1'
#
loop_
_entity.id
_entity.type
_entity.pdbx_description
1 polymer ?
#
loop_
_entity_poly.entity_id
_entity_poly.type
_entity_poly.pdbx_seq_one_letter_code
_entity_poly.pdbx_strand_id
1 'polypeptide(L)'
;MEMVMAVLIGLALSATVGFRIFTPLLITGIFERVDWVTLSEGFSWVGSTPALIAFGAATIFEVLVNYIPAVGSFMKLISTPVAALAGILLTASFIGDMNPFLEWAIAIIGGGGVATASHATLTAVKGVSDTALMGPAVSVAEDATATIAPILIFFVPALAVVFLLVMAIVIFRLYKRFLYRKSPA
;
A
#
# COMPACT_ATOMS: atom_id res chain seq x y z
N MET A 1 21.82 3.63 2.21
CA MET A 1 20.95 3.61 1.00
C MET A 1 21.02 4.99 0.38
N GLU A 2 21.11 5.14 -0.94
CA GLU A 2 21.01 6.49 -1.52
C GLU A 2 19.61 7.06 -1.24
N MET A 3 19.53 8.31 -0.79
CA MET A 3 18.29 8.98 -0.36
C MET A 3 17.13 8.80 -1.34
N VAL A 4 17.42 8.89 -2.64
CA VAL A 4 16.44 8.70 -3.72
C VAL A 4 15.83 7.29 -3.69
N MET A 5 16.65 6.26 -3.46
CA MET A 5 16.18 4.88 -3.39
C MET A 5 15.29 4.66 -2.15
N ALA A 6 15.61 5.29 -1.01
CA ALA A 6 14.81 5.20 0.20
C ALA A 6 13.40 5.79 0.00
N VAL A 7 13.33 6.97 -0.65
CA VAL A 7 12.06 7.57 -1.07
C VAL A 7 11.27 6.64 -1.99
N LEU A 8 11.94 6.07 -3.00
CA LEU A 8 11.29 5.17 -3.97
C LEU A 8 10.77 3.89 -3.33
N ILE A 9 11.51 3.30 -2.38
CA ILE A 9 11.04 2.14 -1.60
C ILE A 9 9.82 2.52 -0.78
N GLY A 10 9.86 3.63 -0.03
CA GLY A 10 8.74 4.11 0.77
C GLY A 10 7.47 4.31 -0.08
N LEU A 11 7.62 4.96 -1.24
CA LEU A 11 6.52 5.16 -2.20
C LEU A 11 6.02 3.84 -2.81
N ALA A 12 6.92 2.91 -3.15
CA ALA A 12 6.55 1.62 -3.72
C ALA A 12 5.81 0.75 -2.70
N LEU A 13 6.28 0.72 -1.46
CA LEU A 13 5.59 0.06 -0.35
C LEU A 13 4.23 0.72 -0.09
N SER A 14 4.14 2.06 -0.14
CA SER A 14 2.86 2.75 -0.11
C SER A 14 1.92 2.31 -1.24
N ALA A 15 2.41 2.09 -2.47
CA ALA A 15 1.59 1.58 -3.56
C ALA A 15 1.05 0.15 -3.28
N THR A 16 1.76 -0.66 -2.49
CA THR A 16 1.29 -1.99 -2.09
C THR A 16 0.17 -1.96 -1.06
N VAL A 17 0.01 -0.85 -0.31
CA VAL A 17 -1.09 -0.63 0.65
C VAL A 17 -2.45 -0.67 -0.05
N GLY A 18 -2.50 -0.31 -1.33
CA GLY A 18 -3.72 -0.36 -2.12
C GLY A 18 -4.36 -1.75 -2.20
N PHE A 19 -3.54 -2.81 -2.15
CA PHE A 19 -3.98 -4.20 -2.21
C PHE A 19 -4.43 -4.71 -0.84
N ARG A 20 -3.59 -4.47 0.18
CA ARG A 20 -3.92 -4.70 1.59
C ARG A 20 -3.24 -3.63 2.41
N ILE A 21 -3.97 -3.05 3.33
CA ILE A 21 -3.52 -1.90 4.09
C ILE A 21 -2.47 -2.34 5.12
N PHE A 22 -2.74 -3.44 5.83
CA PHE A 22 -1.93 -3.85 6.97
C PHE A 22 -0.82 -4.83 6.60
N THR A 23 -0.95 -5.56 5.48
CA THR A 23 0.06 -6.55 5.07
C THR A 23 1.44 -5.94 4.81
N PRO A 24 1.59 -4.83 4.06
CA PRO A 24 2.90 -4.20 3.86
C PRO A 24 3.50 -3.65 5.15
N LEU A 25 2.66 -3.13 6.06
CA LEU A 25 3.09 -2.66 7.39
C LEU A 25 3.62 -3.82 8.24
N LEU A 26 2.91 -4.95 8.25
CA LEU A 26 3.34 -6.16 8.96
C LEU A 26 4.68 -6.67 8.42
N ILE A 27 4.82 -6.76 7.09
CA ILE A 27 6.07 -7.21 6.46
C ILE A 27 7.21 -6.25 6.80
N THR A 28 6.98 -4.95 6.70
CA THR A 28 7.98 -3.92 7.06
C THR A 28 8.40 -4.06 8.52
N GLY A 29 7.45 -4.24 9.45
CA GLY A 29 7.77 -4.46 10.86
C GLY A 29 8.53 -5.75 11.11
N ILE A 30 8.19 -6.85 10.44
CA ILE A 30 8.92 -8.11 10.56
C ILE A 30 10.36 -7.94 10.07
N PHE A 31 10.55 -7.25 8.94
CA PHE A 31 11.86 -7.01 8.34
C PHE A 31 12.72 -6.11 9.22
N GLU A 32 12.13 -5.10 9.86
CA GLU A 32 12.81 -4.29 10.88
C GLU A 32 13.18 -5.13 12.10
N ARG A 33 12.28 -6.01 12.56
CA ARG A 33 12.51 -6.84 13.76
C ARG A 33 13.64 -7.86 13.59
N VAL A 34 13.89 -8.33 12.37
CA VAL A 34 14.99 -9.26 12.06
C VAL A 34 16.23 -8.54 11.53
N ASP A 35 16.30 -7.21 11.70
CA ASP A 35 17.40 -6.35 11.27
C ASP A 35 17.71 -6.44 9.76
N TRP A 36 16.72 -6.81 8.94
CA TRP A 36 16.87 -6.88 7.48
C TRP A 36 16.78 -5.49 6.82
N VAL A 37 15.93 -4.64 7.37
CA VAL A 37 15.87 -3.21 7.04
C VAL A 37 16.19 -2.42 8.30
N THR A 38 16.53 -1.14 8.11
CA THR A 38 16.67 -0.18 9.21
C THR A 38 15.77 0.99 8.88
N LEU A 39 14.75 1.21 9.70
CA LEU A 39 13.86 2.35 9.56
C LEU A 39 14.51 3.64 10.10
N SER A 40 13.97 4.78 9.68
CA SER A 40 14.39 6.09 10.16
C SER A 40 14.19 6.26 11.67
N GLU A 41 14.96 7.19 12.26
CA GLU A 41 14.88 7.47 13.68
C GLU A 41 13.44 7.84 14.08
N GLY A 42 12.94 7.21 15.15
CA GLY A 42 11.55 7.37 15.58
C GLY A 42 10.55 6.38 14.96
N PHE A 43 10.95 5.53 14.01
CA PHE A 43 10.08 4.50 13.42
C PHE A 43 10.45 3.06 13.79
N SER A 44 11.50 2.84 14.59
CA SER A 44 11.90 1.50 15.07
C SER A 44 10.80 0.77 15.85
N TRP A 45 9.83 1.51 16.41
CA TRP A 45 8.67 0.92 17.09
C TRP A 45 7.80 0.05 16.16
N VAL A 46 7.88 0.24 14.83
CA VAL A 46 7.16 -0.57 13.83
C VAL A 46 7.58 -2.05 13.91
N GLY A 47 8.82 -2.34 14.29
CA GLY A 47 9.33 -3.69 14.56
C GLY A 47 9.08 -4.20 15.99
N SER A 48 8.46 -3.41 16.86
CA SER A 48 8.21 -3.80 18.25
C SER A 48 7.16 -4.91 18.35
N THR A 49 7.24 -5.75 19.40
CA THR A 49 6.28 -6.84 19.60
C THR A 49 4.82 -6.37 19.62
N PRO A 50 4.46 -5.25 20.30
CA PRO A 50 3.09 -4.73 20.25
C PRO A 50 2.64 -4.33 18.84
N ALA A 51 3.52 -3.69 18.05
CA ALA A 51 3.21 -3.29 16.68
C ALA A 51 2.98 -4.51 15.78
N LEU A 52 3.83 -5.53 15.86
CA LEU A 52 3.68 -6.76 15.08
C LEU A 52 2.39 -7.52 15.42
N ILE A 53 2.02 -7.58 16.70
CA ILE A 53 0.74 -8.20 17.12
C ILE A 53 -0.43 -7.39 16.55
N ALA A 54 -0.38 -6.06 16.62
CA ALA A 54 -1.43 -5.19 16.10
C ALA A 54 -1.57 -5.32 14.57
N PHE A 55 -0.48 -5.23 13.81
CA PHE A 55 -0.49 -5.39 12.35
C PHE A 55 -0.87 -6.80 11.93
N GLY A 56 -0.45 -7.83 12.68
CA GLY A 56 -0.81 -9.23 12.45
C GLY A 56 -2.31 -9.45 12.63
N ALA A 57 -2.87 -9.01 13.76
CA ALA A 57 -4.30 -9.08 14.03
C ALA A 57 -5.11 -8.29 12.99
N ALA A 58 -4.66 -7.08 12.63
CA ALA A 58 -5.30 -6.25 11.62
C ALA A 58 -5.26 -6.91 10.23
N THR A 59 -4.15 -7.55 9.85
CA THR A 59 -4.03 -8.29 8.59
C THR A 59 -4.98 -9.49 8.54
N ILE A 60 -5.06 -10.28 9.62
CA ILE A 60 -6.00 -11.40 9.72
C ILE A 60 -7.44 -10.88 9.59
N PHE A 61 -7.78 -9.82 10.31
CA PHE A 61 -9.10 -9.20 10.24
C PHE A 61 -9.41 -8.70 8.82
N GLU A 62 -8.45 -8.04 8.17
CA GLU A 62 -8.58 -7.53 6.81
C GLU A 62 -8.87 -8.65 5.80
N VAL A 63 -8.18 -9.79 5.93
CA VAL A 63 -8.43 -10.98 5.10
C VAL A 63 -9.82 -11.55 5.37
N LEU A 64 -10.21 -11.74 6.63
CA LEU A 64 -11.52 -12.30 7.00
C LEU A 64 -12.69 -11.44 6.53
N VAL A 65 -12.59 -10.12 6.70
CA VAL A 65 -13.67 -9.19 6.31
C VAL A 65 -13.86 -9.14 4.79
N ASN A 66 -12.82 -9.43 4.01
CA ASN A 66 -12.95 -9.52 2.55
C ASN A 66 -13.90 -10.64 2.10
N TYR A 67 -14.18 -11.62 2.97
CA TYR A 67 -15.12 -12.71 2.69
C TYR A 67 -16.49 -12.57 3.38
N ILE A 68 -16.68 -11.56 4.25
CA ILE A 68 -17.92 -11.36 5.02
C ILE A 68 -18.60 -10.05 4.58
N PRO A 69 -19.69 -10.10 3.79
CA PRO A 69 -20.31 -8.92 3.18
C PRO A 69 -20.80 -7.86 4.18
N ALA A 70 -21.34 -8.29 5.33
CA ALA A 70 -21.92 -7.38 6.32
C ALA A 70 -20.87 -6.52 7.04
N VAL A 71 -19.70 -7.08 7.35
CA VAL A 71 -18.58 -6.34 7.96
C VAL A 71 -17.83 -5.52 6.91
N GLY A 72 -17.86 -5.98 5.65
CA GLY A 72 -17.20 -5.33 4.51
C GLY A 72 -17.66 -3.89 4.25
N SER A 73 -18.92 -3.53 4.51
CA SER A 73 -19.43 -2.17 4.25
C SER A 73 -18.81 -1.11 5.16
N PHE A 74 -18.65 -1.40 6.46
CA PHE A 74 -17.99 -0.49 7.39
C PHE A 74 -16.50 -0.38 7.09
N MET A 75 -15.85 -1.51 6.81
CA MET A 75 -14.42 -1.53 6.53
C MET A 75 -14.09 -0.72 5.26
N LYS A 76 -14.89 -0.85 4.19
CA LYS A 76 -14.74 -0.07 2.95
C LYS A 76 -14.77 1.45 3.18
N LEU A 77 -15.55 1.94 4.15
CA LEU A 77 -15.63 3.36 4.48
C LEU A 77 -14.33 3.88 5.12
N ILE A 78 -13.77 3.12 6.05
CA ILE A 78 -12.56 3.51 6.78
C ILE A 78 -11.27 3.13 6.04
N SER A 79 -11.31 2.16 5.12
CA SER A 79 -10.13 1.66 4.41
C SER A 79 -9.42 2.75 3.61
N THR A 80 -10.14 3.68 2.99
CA THR A 80 -9.51 4.76 2.21
C THR A 80 -8.66 5.71 3.07
N PRO A 81 -9.18 6.31 4.17
CA PRO A 81 -8.34 7.15 5.03
C PRO A 81 -7.24 6.36 5.74
N VAL A 82 -7.50 5.10 6.14
CA VAL A 82 -6.48 4.26 6.77
C VAL A 82 -5.37 3.90 5.77
N ALA A 83 -5.70 3.63 4.50
CA ALA A 83 -4.72 3.42 3.44
C ALA A 83 -3.83 4.65 3.25
N ALA A 84 -4.40 5.86 3.28
CA ALA A 84 -3.62 7.09 3.22
C ALA A 84 -2.60 7.14 4.37
N LEU A 85 -3.06 6.95 5.61
CA LEU A 85 -2.20 6.98 6.80
C LEU A 85 -1.12 5.91 6.77
N ALA A 86 -1.44 4.70 6.33
CA ALA A 86 -0.48 3.61 6.18
C ALA A 86 0.59 3.94 5.12
N GLY A 87 0.18 4.52 3.98
CA GLY A 87 1.11 4.97 2.95
C GLY A 87 2.04 6.09 3.41
N ILE A 88 1.51 7.05 4.20
CA ILE A 88 2.30 8.11 4.84
C ILE A 88 3.33 7.50 5.78
N LEU A 89 2.87 6.61 6.68
CA LEU A 89 3.70 5.95 7.67
C LEU A 89 4.86 5.18 7.03
N LEU A 90 4.56 4.35 6.02
CA LEU A 90 5.58 3.59 5.28
C LEU A 90 6.55 4.51 4.55
N THR A 91 6.07 5.61 3.97
CA THR A 91 6.97 6.50 3.23
C THR A 91 7.91 7.25 4.17
N ALA A 92 7.38 7.78 5.28
CA ALA A 92 8.17 8.47 6.31
C ALA A 92 9.20 7.54 6.97
N SER A 93 8.84 6.27 7.22
CA SER A 93 9.72 5.33 7.91
C SER A 93 11.00 4.96 7.15
N PHE A 94 11.11 5.28 5.86
CA PHE A 94 12.34 5.08 5.08
C PHE A 94 13.10 6.38 4.80
N ILE A 95 12.46 7.53 4.90
CA ILE A 95 13.05 8.84 4.57
C ILE A 95 13.58 9.46 5.88
N GLY A 96 14.75 9.03 6.36
CA GLY A 96 15.29 9.52 7.64
C GLY A 96 16.22 10.74 7.55
N ASP A 97 17.10 10.78 6.55
CA ASP A 97 18.18 11.77 6.47
C ASP A 97 17.80 13.01 5.64
N MET A 98 16.66 13.63 5.93
CA MET A 98 16.13 14.74 5.13
C MET A 98 15.55 15.88 5.99
N ASN A 99 15.39 17.07 5.38
CA ASN A 99 14.67 18.15 6.04
C ASN A 99 13.24 17.68 6.40
N PRO A 100 12.79 17.83 7.67
CA PRO A 100 11.48 17.33 8.10
C PRO A 100 10.30 17.85 7.26
N PHE A 101 10.38 19.10 6.78
CA PHE A 101 9.34 19.65 5.91
C PHE A 101 9.24 18.86 4.59
N LEU A 102 10.38 18.51 4.00
CA LEU A 102 10.42 17.77 2.74
C LEU A 102 10.00 16.30 2.95
N GLU A 103 10.43 15.70 4.07
CA GLU A 103 10.07 14.33 4.45
C GLU A 103 8.56 14.18 4.57
N TRP A 104 7.93 15.04 5.38
CA TRP A 104 6.48 15.01 5.56
C TRP A 104 5.74 15.42 4.29
N ALA A 105 6.27 16.33 3.47
CA ALA A 105 5.66 16.65 2.18
C ALA A 105 5.64 15.42 1.25
N ILE A 106 6.74 14.68 1.14
CA ILE A 106 6.83 13.47 0.33
C ILE A 106 5.98 12.34 0.91
N ALA A 107 5.99 12.17 2.23
CA ALA A 107 5.17 11.16 2.90
C ALA A 107 3.67 11.43 2.73
N ILE A 108 3.22 12.67 2.94
CA ILE A 108 1.81 13.06 2.83
C ILE A 108 1.34 13.03 1.37
N ILE A 109 2.04 13.74 0.48
CA ILE A 109 1.60 13.92 -0.91
C ILE A 109 1.91 12.67 -1.72
N GLY A 110 3.15 12.18 -1.64
CA GLY A 110 3.59 10.97 -2.33
C GLY A 110 3.03 9.72 -1.67
N GLY A 111 3.41 9.47 -0.42
CA GLY A 111 2.99 8.27 0.31
C GLY A 111 1.48 8.17 0.47
N GLY A 112 0.81 9.17 1.03
CA GLY A 112 -0.65 9.15 1.16
C GLY A 112 -1.39 9.13 -0.18
N GLY A 113 -0.91 9.90 -1.17
CA GLY A 113 -1.50 9.96 -2.50
C GLY A 113 -1.38 8.64 -3.27
N VAL A 114 -0.22 7.99 -3.23
CA VAL A 114 0.03 6.71 -3.93
C VAL A 114 -0.78 5.56 -3.30
N ALA A 115 -0.86 5.49 -1.98
CA ALA A 115 -1.67 4.48 -1.30
C ALA A 115 -3.17 4.65 -1.58
N THR A 116 -3.68 5.89 -1.53
CA THR A 116 -5.10 6.15 -1.83
C THR A 116 -5.44 5.88 -3.29
N ALA A 117 -4.57 6.28 -4.23
CA ALA A 117 -4.78 6.05 -5.65
C ALA A 117 -4.77 4.56 -6.02
N SER A 118 -3.83 3.79 -5.45
CA SER A 118 -3.78 2.33 -5.64
C SER A 118 -5.00 1.65 -5.02
N HIS A 119 -5.40 2.03 -3.81
CA HIS A 119 -6.58 1.48 -3.14
C HIS A 119 -7.89 1.76 -3.89
N ALA A 120 -8.08 2.99 -4.36
CA ALA A 120 -9.26 3.37 -5.15
C ALA A 120 -9.31 2.61 -6.47
N THR A 121 -8.15 2.42 -7.11
CA THR A 121 -8.01 1.66 -8.36
C THR A 121 -8.43 0.21 -8.17
N LEU A 122 -7.95 -0.44 -7.11
CA LEU A 122 -8.29 -1.83 -6.81
C LEU A 122 -9.76 -2.00 -6.42
N THR A 123 -10.30 -1.06 -5.65
CA THR A 123 -11.73 -1.02 -5.31
C THR A 123 -12.60 -0.94 -6.58
N ALA A 124 -12.21 -0.13 -7.57
CA ALA A 124 -12.90 -0.06 -8.85
C ALA A 124 -12.80 -1.36 -9.66
N VAL A 125 -11.62 -2.01 -9.67
CA VAL A 125 -11.41 -3.30 -10.35
C VAL A 125 -12.26 -4.40 -9.72
N LYS A 126 -12.31 -4.48 -8.38
CA LYS A 126 -13.16 -5.41 -7.63
C LYS A 126 -14.63 -5.20 -7.94
N GLY A 127 -15.10 -3.95 -7.91
CA GLY A 127 -16.50 -3.62 -8.20
C GLY A 127 -16.95 -4.13 -9.58
N VAL A 128 -16.08 -4.08 -10.59
CA VAL A 128 -16.37 -4.65 -11.91
C VAL A 128 -16.26 -6.18 -11.92
N SER A 129 -15.27 -6.74 -11.22
CA SER A 129 -15.00 -8.19 -11.23
C SER A 129 -16.07 -8.99 -10.49
N ASP A 130 -16.66 -8.42 -9.43
CA ASP A 130 -17.79 -9.02 -8.71
C ASP A 130 -19.02 -9.15 -9.62
N THR A 131 -19.25 -8.18 -10.52
CA THR A 131 -20.33 -8.28 -11.52
C THR A 131 -20.09 -9.37 -12.57
N ALA A 132 -18.84 -9.84 -12.71
CA ALA A 132 -18.42 -10.84 -13.68
C ALA A 132 -18.11 -12.22 -13.02
N LEU A 133 -18.48 -12.44 -11.76
CA LEU A 133 -18.17 -13.65 -10.97
C LEU A 133 -16.66 -13.94 -10.80
N MET A 134 -15.80 -12.93 -11.05
CA MET A 134 -14.33 -13.03 -10.93
C MET A 134 -13.78 -12.48 -9.60
N GLY A 135 -14.67 -12.07 -8.68
CA GLY A 135 -14.31 -11.50 -7.37
C GLY A 135 -13.30 -12.32 -6.55
N PRO A 136 -13.45 -13.65 -6.42
CA PRO A 136 -12.50 -14.48 -5.69
C PRO A 136 -11.10 -14.48 -6.31
N ALA A 137 -10.99 -14.53 -7.64
CA ALA A 137 -9.72 -14.52 -8.34
C ALA A 137 -8.96 -13.20 -8.13
N VAL A 138 -9.67 -12.07 -8.15
CA VAL A 138 -9.08 -10.75 -7.85
C VAL A 138 -8.62 -10.66 -6.40
N SER A 139 -9.40 -11.19 -5.46
CA SER A 139 -9.02 -11.21 -4.04
C SER A 139 -7.73 -12.01 -3.80
N VAL A 140 -7.57 -13.16 -4.46
CA VAL A 140 -6.31 -13.94 -4.39
C VAL A 140 -5.14 -13.17 -5.00
N ALA A 141 -5.36 -12.49 -6.14
CA ALA A 141 -4.32 -11.69 -6.78
C ALA A 141 -3.89 -10.51 -5.90
N GLU A 142 -4.82 -9.90 -5.16
CA GLU A 142 -4.53 -8.85 -4.20
C GLU A 142 -3.70 -9.36 -3.02
N ASP A 143 -4.12 -10.46 -2.41
CA ASP A 143 -3.40 -11.08 -1.28
C ASP A 143 -1.98 -11.47 -1.68
N ALA A 144 -1.83 -12.04 -2.88
CA ALA A 144 -0.53 -12.39 -3.43
C ALA A 144 0.33 -11.14 -3.69
N THR A 145 -0.24 -10.10 -4.32
CA THR A 145 0.52 -8.88 -4.65
C THR A 145 0.93 -8.12 -3.39
N ALA A 146 0.02 -7.98 -2.42
CA ALA A 146 0.27 -7.33 -1.13
C ALA A 146 1.36 -8.02 -0.31
N THR A 147 1.55 -9.33 -0.51
CA THR A 147 2.56 -10.11 0.21
C THR A 147 3.87 -10.14 -0.55
N ILE A 148 3.83 -10.51 -1.83
CA ILE A 148 5.01 -10.77 -2.65
C ILE A 148 5.72 -9.45 -3.02
N ALA A 149 4.99 -8.39 -3.36
CA ALA A 149 5.61 -7.16 -3.83
C ALA A 149 6.48 -6.47 -2.76
N PRO A 150 6.03 -6.26 -1.50
CA PRO A 150 6.89 -5.70 -0.45
C PRO A 150 8.15 -6.53 -0.20
N ILE A 151 8.00 -7.86 -0.16
CA ILE A 151 9.12 -8.78 0.03
C ILE A 151 10.13 -8.61 -1.11
N LEU A 152 9.69 -8.64 -2.37
CA LEU A 152 10.56 -8.46 -3.53
C LEU A 152 11.24 -7.08 -3.55
N ILE A 153 10.54 -6.02 -3.14
CA ILE A 153 11.10 -4.67 -3.01
C ILE A 153 12.26 -4.67 -2.00
N PHE A 154 12.12 -5.37 -0.87
CA PHE A 154 13.18 -5.46 0.14
C PHE A 154 14.40 -6.28 -0.34
N PHE A 155 14.19 -7.36 -1.09
CA PHE A 155 15.29 -8.15 -1.63
C PHE A 155 15.98 -7.46 -2.81
N VAL A 156 15.21 -6.77 -3.65
CA VAL A 156 15.71 -6.12 -4.86
C VAL A 156 15.10 -4.72 -4.95
N PRO A 157 15.71 -3.71 -4.31
CA PRO A 157 15.24 -2.32 -4.31
C PRO A 157 14.91 -1.75 -5.69
N ALA A 158 15.60 -2.18 -6.74
CA ALA A 158 15.33 -1.76 -8.12
C ALA A 158 13.91 -2.10 -8.60
N LEU A 159 13.27 -3.14 -8.03
CA LEU A 159 11.87 -3.47 -8.32
C LEU A 159 10.89 -2.40 -7.82
N ALA A 160 11.26 -1.56 -6.86
CA ALA A 160 10.43 -0.45 -6.40
C ALA A 160 10.08 0.50 -7.56
N VAL A 161 11.06 0.84 -8.39
CA VAL A 161 10.89 1.70 -9.56
C VAL A 161 9.96 1.05 -10.58
N VAL A 162 10.20 -0.23 -10.89
CA VAL A 162 9.38 -0.98 -11.84
C VAL A 162 7.93 -1.07 -11.36
N PHE A 163 7.73 -1.37 -10.09
CA PHE A 163 6.39 -1.47 -9.48
C PHE A 163 5.64 -0.13 -9.53
N LEU A 164 6.30 0.98 -9.17
CA LEU A 164 5.72 2.32 -9.25
C LEU A 164 5.34 2.70 -10.69
N LEU A 165 6.20 2.41 -11.66
CA LEU A 165 5.92 2.68 -13.07
C LEU A 165 4.71 1.88 -13.57
N VAL A 166 4.64 0.59 -13.26
CA VAL A 166 3.49 -0.24 -13.61
C VAL A 166 2.21 0.31 -12.99
N MET A 167 2.24 0.67 -11.70
CA MET A 167 1.08 1.24 -11.02
C MET A 167 0.63 2.55 -11.64
N ALA A 168 1.57 3.46 -11.93
CA ALA A 168 1.28 4.73 -12.56
C ALA A 168 0.61 4.55 -13.94
N ILE A 169 1.10 3.60 -14.75
CA ILE A 169 0.50 3.27 -16.05
C ILE A 169 -0.93 2.73 -15.88
N VAL A 170 -1.15 1.82 -14.93
CA VAL A 170 -2.47 1.23 -14.66
C VAL A 170 -3.47 2.29 -14.22
N ILE A 171 -3.10 3.11 -13.24
CA ILE A 171 -3.93 4.22 -12.73
C ILE A 171 -4.26 5.19 -13.86
N PHE A 172 -3.26 5.60 -14.65
CA PHE A 172 -3.45 6.53 -15.76
C PHE A 172 -4.39 5.99 -16.85
N ARG A 173 -4.27 4.71 -17.22
CA ARG A 173 -5.15 4.07 -18.20
C ARG A 173 -6.59 4.00 -17.72
N LEU A 174 -6.80 3.65 -16.45
CA LEU A 174 -8.14 3.60 -15.86
C LEU A 174 -8.76 4.99 -15.75
N TYR A 175 -7.99 5.98 -15.27
CA TYR A 175 -8.43 7.37 -15.20
C TYR A 175 -8.90 7.89 -16.57
N LYS A 176 -8.10 7.69 -17.62
CA LYS A 176 -8.51 8.03 -19.00
C LYS A 176 -9.80 7.34 -19.41
N ARG A 177 -9.93 6.03 -19.13
CA ARG A 177 -11.14 5.28 -19.48
C ARG A 177 -12.39 5.83 -18.80
N PHE A 178 -12.29 6.37 -17.59
CA PHE A 178 -13.42 6.99 -16.89
C PHE A 178 -13.76 8.39 -17.41
N LEU A 179 -12.77 9.23 -17.73
CA LEU A 179 -13.02 10.57 -18.27
C LEU A 179 -13.53 10.57 -19.71
N TYR A 180 -12.95 9.75 -20.59
CA TYR A 180 -13.36 9.69 -21.99
C TYR A 180 -14.68 8.94 -22.23
N ARG A 181 -15.30 8.38 -21.19
CA ARG A 181 -16.64 7.75 -21.27
C ARG A 181 -17.79 8.75 -21.08
N LYS A 182 -17.49 10.00 -20.69
CA LYS A 182 -18.47 11.10 -20.65
C LYS A 182 -18.36 11.98 -21.90
N SER A 183 -18.80 11.47 -23.04
CA SER A 183 -19.36 12.33 -24.10
C SER A 183 -20.39 11.55 -24.91
N PRO A 184 -21.62 11.39 -24.40
CA PRO A 184 -22.78 11.34 -25.26
C PRO A 184 -23.12 12.79 -25.65
N ALA A 185 -22.91 13.12 -26.92
CA ALA A 185 -23.58 14.25 -27.56
C ALA A 185 -25.08 13.93 -27.73
#